data_AF-A0A0C1XQU9-F1
#
_entry.id   AF-A0A0C1XQU9-F1
#
_cell.length_a   1.000
_cell.length_b   1.000
_cell.length_c   1.000
_cell.angle_alpha   90.00
_cell.angle_beta   90.00
_cell.angle_gamma   90.00
#
_symmetry.space_group_name_H-M   'P 1'
#
loop_
_entity.id
_entity.type
_entity.pdbx_description
1 polymer ?
#
loop_
_entity_poly.entity_id
_entity_poly.type
_entity_poly.pdbx_seq_one_letter_code
_entity_poly.pdbx_strand_id
1 'polypeptide(L)'
;AELRLVVQAMAPRGVDTVVRAAIDPAAGAVLSFGLAGAASELLGDLAHRLVPATERDAAELLTSIRTAPLLFGWRGSDPVDTPALEELLLRVSRLVDDHPEIVSVALEPVVAATHGVSVLGAEVRLAPPAALGDLGPRRLPSY
;
A
#
# COMPACT_ATOMS: atom_id res chain seq x y z
N ALA A 1 6.53 23.64 11.71
CA ALA A 1 6.54 24.06 10.30
C ALA A 1 5.23 24.81 10.02
N GLU A 2 5.26 25.94 9.34
CA GLU A 2 4.03 26.62 8.91
C GLU A 2 3.37 25.83 7.78
N LEU A 3 2.09 25.48 7.95
CA LEU A 3 1.30 24.81 6.92
C LEU A 3 1.03 25.80 5.79
N ARG A 4 1.46 25.46 4.57
CA ARG A 4 1.16 26.22 3.36
C ARG A 4 -0.01 25.58 2.63
N LEU A 5 -0.91 26.41 2.12
CA LEU A 5 -2.00 25.94 1.28
C LEU A 5 -1.45 25.49 -0.08
N VAL A 6 -2.05 24.43 -0.61
CA VAL A 6 -1.72 23.86 -1.92
C VAL A 6 -3.00 23.78 -2.74
N VAL A 7 -2.93 24.16 -4.01
CA VAL A 7 -4.04 23.99 -4.96
C VAL A 7 -3.80 22.69 -5.71
N GLN A 8 -4.80 21.81 -5.72
CA GLN A 8 -4.75 20.51 -6.37
C GLN A 8 -5.94 20.35 -7.32
N ALA A 9 -5.77 19.54 -8.37
CA ALA A 9 -6.87 19.18 -9.25
C ALA A 9 -7.86 18.26 -8.53
N MET A 10 -9.15 18.36 -8.89
CA MET A 10 -10.16 17.42 -8.40
C MET A 10 -9.96 16.05 -9.07
N ALA A 11 -9.87 15.00 -8.26
CA ALA A 11 -9.75 13.65 -8.78
C ALA A 11 -11.04 13.20 -9.51
N PRO A 12 -10.92 12.32 -10.52
CA PRO A 12 -12.07 11.64 -11.10
C PRO A 12 -12.85 10.87 -10.05
N ARG A 13 -14.12 10.54 -10.35
CA ARG A 13 -14.89 9.63 -9.50
C ARG A 13 -14.34 8.21 -9.64
N GLY A 14 -14.29 7.49 -8.52
CA GLY A 14 -13.78 6.13 -8.46
C GLY A 14 -14.12 5.48 -7.12
N VAL A 15 -13.51 4.32 -6.88
CA VAL A 15 -13.57 3.62 -5.60
C VAL A 15 -12.46 4.13 -4.70
N ASP A 16 -12.80 4.57 -3.49
CA ASP A 16 -11.82 4.99 -2.50
C ASP A 16 -11.16 3.76 -1.88
N THR A 17 -9.83 3.72 -1.92
CA THR A 17 -9.01 2.62 -1.42
C THR A 17 -7.96 3.14 -0.45
N VAL A 18 -7.35 2.22 0.29
CA VAL A 18 -6.28 2.48 1.25
C VAL A 18 -5.12 1.57 0.91
N VAL A 19 -3.93 2.16 0.75
CA VAL A 19 -2.67 1.44 0.57
C VAL A 19 -1.74 1.82 1.72
N ARG A 20 -1.26 0.84 2.49
CA ARG A 20 -0.35 1.09 3.59
C ARG A 20 0.85 0.16 3.50
N ALA A 21 2.00 0.63 3.95
CA ALA A 21 3.13 -0.23 4.25
C ALA A 21 3.68 0.14 5.63
N ALA A 22 4.04 -0.84 6.44
CA ALA A 22 4.61 -0.60 7.76
C ALA A 22 5.52 -1.74 8.20
N ILE A 23 6.45 -1.45 9.09
CA ILE A 23 7.29 -2.48 9.71
C ILE A 23 6.52 -3.16 10.84
N ASP A 24 6.23 -4.45 10.67
CA ASP A 24 5.75 -5.33 11.72
C ASP A 24 6.94 -5.95 12.49
N PRO A 25 6.93 -5.98 13.84
CA PRO A 25 8.04 -6.52 14.62
C PRO A 25 8.34 -8.01 14.39
N ALA A 26 7.34 -8.80 13.98
CA ALA A 26 7.48 -10.24 13.78
C ALA A 26 7.72 -10.61 12.31
N ALA A 27 7.11 -9.86 11.38
CA ALA A 27 7.10 -10.19 9.96
C ALA A 27 8.03 -9.32 9.09
N GLY A 28 8.51 -8.19 9.61
CA GLY A 28 9.25 -7.20 8.82
C GLY A 28 8.31 -6.27 8.06
N ALA A 29 8.73 -5.76 6.91
CA ALA A 29 7.92 -4.83 6.12
C ALA A 29 6.68 -5.53 5.52
N VAL A 30 5.49 -4.99 5.81
CA VAL A 30 4.20 -5.51 5.37
C VAL A 30 3.48 -4.46 4.54
N LEU A 31 3.11 -4.83 3.31
CA LEU A 31 2.20 -4.08 2.43
C LEU A 31 0.76 -4.50 2.73
N SER A 32 -0.13 -3.53 2.82
CA SER A 32 -1.55 -3.71 3.14
C SER A 32 -2.44 -2.96 2.18
N PHE A 33 -3.60 -3.54 1.87
CA PHE A 33 -4.59 -2.97 0.97
C PHE A 33 -6.01 -3.23 1.45
N GLY A 34 -6.90 -2.28 1.22
CA GLY A 34 -8.34 -2.45 1.33
C GLY A 34 -9.10 -1.27 0.77
N LEU A 35 -10.42 -1.29 0.90
CA LEU A 35 -11.25 -0.14 0.56
C LEU A 35 -11.27 0.87 1.70
N ALA A 36 -11.39 2.15 1.38
CA ALA A 36 -11.55 3.20 2.37
C ALA A 36 -12.98 3.26 2.90
N GLY A 37 -13.14 3.80 4.10
CA GLY A 37 -14.43 4.10 4.71
C GLY A 37 -14.78 3.18 5.88
N ALA A 38 -15.64 3.71 6.75
CA ALA A 38 -15.91 3.15 8.07
C ALA A 38 -16.33 1.67 8.07
N ALA A 39 -17.09 1.21 7.07
CA ALA A 39 -17.51 -0.19 7.02
C ALA A 39 -16.32 -1.15 6.80
N SER A 40 -15.37 -0.79 5.93
CA SER A 40 -14.17 -1.57 5.67
C SER A 40 -13.28 -1.63 6.91
N GLU A 41 -13.09 -0.48 7.58
CA GLU A 41 -12.33 -0.38 8.83
C GLU A 41 -12.97 -1.19 9.98
N LEU A 42 -14.27 -1.04 10.21
CA LEU A 42 -14.99 -1.74 11.28
C LEU A 42 -14.99 -3.27 11.09
N LEU A 43 -15.03 -3.73 9.84
CA LEU A 43 -15.00 -5.14 9.53
C LEU A 43 -13.56 -5.69 9.47
N GLY A 44 -12.55 -4.83 9.47
CA GLY A 44 -11.15 -5.20 9.28
C GLY A 44 -10.91 -5.83 7.90
N ASP A 45 -11.53 -5.29 6.85
CA ASP A 45 -11.40 -5.81 5.47
C ASP A 45 -10.11 -5.36 4.80
N LEU A 46 -8.99 -5.80 5.35
CA LEU A 46 -7.65 -5.55 4.85
C LEU A 46 -6.98 -6.86 4.46
N ALA A 47 -6.18 -6.80 3.41
CA ALA A 47 -5.28 -7.86 3.02
C ALA A 47 -3.83 -7.42 3.21
N HIS A 48 -2.92 -8.40 3.34
CA HIS A 48 -1.51 -8.16 3.62
C HIS A 48 -0.58 -9.03 2.76
N ARG A 49 0.58 -8.49 2.42
CA ARG A 49 1.71 -9.19 1.77
C ARG A 49 3.03 -8.72 2.36
N LEU A 50 4.03 -9.58 2.37
CA LEU A 50 5.39 -9.19 2.73
C LEU A 50 6.03 -8.36 1.62
N VAL A 51 6.92 -7.46 2.00
CA VAL A 51 7.77 -6.70 1.10
C VAL A 51 9.13 -7.41 0.98
N PRO A 52 9.76 -7.47 -0.21
CA PRO A 52 9.26 -6.95 -1.49
C PRO A 52 8.16 -7.85 -2.09
N ALA A 53 7.05 -7.21 -2.51
CA ALA A 53 5.93 -7.86 -3.15
C ALA A 53 6.20 -8.08 -4.65
N THR A 54 5.77 -9.22 -5.17
CA THR A 54 5.77 -9.55 -6.59
C THR A 54 4.50 -9.06 -7.29
N GLU A 55 4.47 -9.05 -8.63
CA GLU A 55 3.26 -8.76 -9.41
C GLU A 55 2.10 -9.69 -9.03
N ARG A 56 2.42 -10.97 -8.79
CA ARG A 56 1.45 -11.95 -8.31
C ARG A 56 0.90 -11.57 -6.94
N ASP A 57 1.77 -11.13 -6.02
CA ASP A 57 1.34 -10.69 -4.69
C ASP A 57 0.38 -9.49 -4.79
N ALA A 58 0.66 -8.53 -5.66
CA ALA A 58 -0.21 -7.36 -5.87
C ALA A 58 -1.59 -7.77 -6.41
N ALA A 59 -1.65 -8.62 -7.43
CA ALA A 59 -2.91 -9.11 -8.00
C ALA A 59 -3.73 -9.93 -6.98
N GLU A 60 -3.07 -10.82 -6.21
CA GLU A 60 -3.73 -11.57 -5.15
C GLU A 60 -4.20 -10.66 -4.00
N LEU A 61 -3.43 -9.61 -3.69
CA LEU A 61 -3.77 -8.65 -2.64
C LEU A 61 -5.10 -7.94 -2.97
N LEU A 62 -5.29 -7.47 -4.21
CA LEU A 62 -6.53 -6.82 -4.65
C LEU A 62 -7.76 -7.73 -4.57
N THR A 63 -7.58 -9.03 -4.82
CA THR A 63 -8.67 -10.00 -4.88
C THR A 63 -8.97 -10.67 -3.54
N SER A 64 -8.14 -10.46 -2.53
CA SER A 64 -8.24 -11.14 -1.23
C SER A 64 -9.10 -10.43 -0.18
N ILE A 65 -9.43 -9.15 -0.39
CA ILE A 65 -10.39 -8.42 0.46
C ILE A 65 -11.83 -8.87 0.14
N ARG A 66 -12.72 -8.91 1.14
CA ARG A 66 -14.11 -9.34 0.93
C ARG A 66 -14.89 -8.37 0.05
N THR A 67 -14.50 -7.11 0.06
CA THR A 67 -15.10 -6.03 -0.73
C THR A 67 -14.50 -5.89 -2.14
N ALA A 68 -13.60 -6.79 -2.56
CA ALA A 68 -12.99 -6.81 -3.89
C ALA A 68 -13.99 -6.68 -5.05
N PRO A 69 -15.21 -7.25 -5.02
CA PRO A 69 -16.19 -7.06 -6.10
C PRO A 69 -16.49 -5.60 -6.47
N LEU A 70 -16.31 -4.65 -5.54
CA LEU A 70 -16.49 -3.22 -5.83
C LEU A 70 -15.43 -2.69 -6.82
N LEU A 71 -14.25 -3.30 -6.88
CA LEU A 71 -13.20 -2.93 -7.83
C LEU A 71 -13.51 -3.40 -9.26
N PHE A 72 -14.32 -4.45 -9.41
CA PHE A 72 -14.60 -5.10 -10.70
C PHE A 72 -15.98 -4.75 -11.27
N GLY A 73 -16.66 -3.76 -10.68
CA GLY A 73 -18.00 -3.32 -11.06
C GLY A 73 -19.09 -3.95 -10.20
N TRP A 74 -19.87 -3.10 -9.52
CA TRP A 74 -20.97 -3.52 -8.66
C TRP A 74 -22.18 -2.60 -8.84
N ARG A 75 -23.38 -3.19 -8.97
CA ARG A 75 -24.64 -2.46 -9.21
C ARG A 75 -24.57 -1.45 -10.37
N GLY A 76 -23.92 -1.83 -11.46
CA GLY A 76 -23.83 -1.02 -12.67
C GLY A 76 -22.71 0.02 -12.67
N SER A 77 -21.80 0.00 -11.70
CA SER A 77 -20.54 0.74 -11.81
C SER A 77 -19.59 0.05 -12.78
N ASP A 78 -18.78 0.84 -13.48
CA ASP A 78 -17.66 0.34 -14.26
C ASP A 78 -16.55 -0.22 -13.34
N PRO A 79 -15.76 -1.20 -13.80
CA PRO A 79 -14.56 -1.64 -13.10
C PRO A 79 -13.52 -0.52 -13.04
N VAL A 80 -12.70 -0.56 -11.99
CA VAL A 80 -11.55 0.34 -11.85
C VAL A 80 -10.36 -0.14 -12.68
N ASP A 81 -9.39 0.75 -12.89
CA ASP A 81 -8.11 0.42 -13.50
C ASP A 81 -7.24 -0.37 -12.51
N THR A 82 -7.48 -1.69 -12.41
CA THR A 82 -6.72 -2.57 -11.50
C THR A 82 -5.23 -2.64 -11.84
N PRO A 83 -4.78 -2.65 -13.11
CA PRO A 83 -3.35 -2.58 -13.42
C PRO A 83 -2.67 -1.33 -12.84
N ALA A 84 -3.31 -0.15 -12.90
CA ALA A 84 -2.76 1.06 -12.30
C ALA A 84 -2.66 0.96 -10.76
N LEU A 85 -3.61 0.26 -10.12
CA LEU A 85 -3.60 0.02 -8.68
C LEU A 85 -2.53 -1.00 -8.27
N GLU A 86 -2.34 -2.07 -9.04
CA GLU A 86 -1.25 -3.04 -8.85
C GLU A 86 0.12 -2.36 -8.99
N GLU A 87 0.31 -1.51 -10.00
CA GLU A 87 1.55 -0.75 -10.17
C GLU A 87 1.80 0.19 -8.99
N LEU A 88 0.76 0.84 -8.44
CA LEU A 88 0.91 1.64 -7.22
C LEU A 88 1.38 0.80 -6.02
N LEU A 89 0.77 -0.38 -5.82
CA LEU A 89 1.15 -1.32 -4.75
C LEU A 89 2.61 -1.75 -4.87
N LEU A 90 3.05 -2.11 -6.08
CA LEU A 90 4.43 -2.49 -6.35
C LEU A 90 5.41 -1.34 -6.13
N ARG A 91 5.03 -0.10 -6.48
CA ARG A 91 5.85 1.09 -6.19
C ARG A 91 5.97 1.38 -4.71
N VAL A 92 4.91 1.24 -3.93
CA VAL A 92 4.97 1.38 -2.47
C VAL A 92 5.82 0.28 -1.86
N SER A 93 5.70 -0.96 -2.36
CA SER A 93 6.57 -2.06 -1.94
C SER A 93 8.04 -1.74 -2.19
N ARG A 94 8.41 -1.31 -3.41
CA ARG A 94 9.79 -0.94 -3.76
C ARG A 94 10.29 0.23 -2.91
N LEU A 95 9.44 1.25 -2.71
CA LEU A 95 9.79 2.43 -1.91
C LEU A 95 10.22 2.04 -0.48
N VAL A 96 9.51 1.13 0.18
CA VAL A 96 9.84 0.70 1.55
C VAL A 96 11.03 -0.27 1.57
N ASP A 97 11.21 -1.08 0.53
CA ASP A 97 12.35 -1.99 0.41
C ASP A 97 13.67 -1.22 0.17
N ASP A 98 13.63 -0.22 -0.71
CA ASP A 98 14.81 0.57 -1.10
C ASP A 98 15.23 1.59 -0.03
N HIS A 99 14.31 2.00 0.86
CA HIS A 99 14.53 3.05 1.87
C HIS A 99 14.22 2.55 3.29
N PRO A 100 15.20 1.96 4.00
CA PRO A 100 15.01 1.40 5.34
C PRO A 100 14.67 2.46 6.41
N GLU A 101 14.86 3.75 6.13
CA GLU A 101 14.40 4.85 6.96
C GLU A 101 12.87 5.04 6.94
N ILE A 102 12.18 4.52 5.92
CA ILE A 102 10.72 4.59 5.80
C ILE A 102 10.10 3.47 6.64
N VAL A 103 9.64 3.82 7.83
CA VAL A 103 9.02 2.85 8.76
C VAL A 103 7.52 2.69 8.58
N SER A 104 6.87 3.66 7.92
CA SER A 104 5.52 3.47 7.41
C SER A 104 5.16 4.45 6.29
N VAL A 105 4.31 3.99 5.38
CA VAL A 105 3.60 4.77 4.36
C VAL A 105 2.11 4.50 4.53
N ALA A 106 1.28 5.54 4.48
CA ALA A 106 -0.16 5.43 4.39
C ALA A 106 -0.68 6.34 3.29
N LEU A 107 -1.30 5.75 2.27
CA LEU A 107 -1.96 6.45 1.18
C LEU A 107 -3.47 6.29 1.38
N GLU A 108 -4.13 7.39 1.74
CA GLU A 108 -5.55 7.40 2.12
C GLU A 108 -6.20 8.78 1.92
N PRO A 109 -7.29 8.87 1.13
CA PRO A 109 -7.75 7.86 0.17
C PRO A 109 -6.87 7.83 -1.09
N VAL A 110 -6.79 6.65 -1.70
CA VAL A 110 -6.39 6.47 -3.09
C VAL A 110 -7.65 6.20 -3.89
N VAL A 111 -8.01 7.12 -4.80
CA VAL A 111 -9.16 6.96 -5.68
C VAL A 111 -8.75 6.11 -6.87
N ALA A 112 -9.31 4.91 -6.99
CA ALA A 112 -9.18 4.06 -8.16
C ALA A 112 -10.33 4.35 -9.13
N ALA A 113 -10.04 5.02 -10.24
CA ALA A 113 -11.02 5.37 -11.27
C ALA A 113 -11.00 4.34 -12.40
N THR A 114 -11.89 4.49 -13.38
CA THR A 114 -11.89 3.65 -14.59
C THR A 114 -10.63 3.80 -15.43
N HIS A 115 -9.91 4.91 -15.26
CA HIS A 115 -8.66 5.20 -15.94
C HIS A 115 -7.67 5.81 -14.94
N GLY A 116 -6.77 4.99 -14.43
CA GLY A 116 -5.75 5.38 -13.46
C GLY A 116 -6.21 5.50 -12.00
N VAL A 117 -5.26 5.92 -11.18
CA VAL A 117 -5.42 6.11 -9.72
C VAL A 117 -4.98 7.51 -9.31
N SER A 118 -5.60 8.06 -8.26
CA SER A 118 -5.25 9.37 -7.70
C SER A 118 -5.06 9.26 -6.19
N VAL A 119 -3.85 9.56 -5.71
CA VAL A 119 -3.54 9.60 -4.26
C VAL A 119 -3.91 10.98 -3.72
N LEU A 120 -4.91 11.07 -2.84
CA LEU A 120 -5.38 12.36 -2.30
C LEU A 120 -4.74 12.71 -0.96
N GLY A 121 -4.32 11.70 -0.21
CA GLY A 121 -3.60 11.86 1.04
C GLY A 121 -2.43 10.88 1.11
N ALA A 122 -1.30 11.34 1.63
CA ALA A 122 -0.13 10.53 1.87
C ALA A 122 0.51 10.95 3.19
N GLU A 123 0.73 9.99 4.07
CA GLU A 123 1.54 10.14 5.28
C GLU A 123 2.73 9.18 5.19
N VAL A 124 3.92 9.70 5.48
CA VAL A 124 5.15 8.90 5.52
C VAL A 124 5.83 9.18 6.85
N ARG A 125 6.12 8.12 7.60
CA ARG A 125 6.89 8.20 8.84
C ARG A 125 8.30 7.69 8.59
N LEU A 126 9.27 8.53 8.97
CA LEU A 126 10.68 8.20 8.93
C LEU A 126 11.18 7.87 10.33
N ALA A 127 12.08 6.91 10.43
CA ALA A 127 12.90 6.70 11.61
C ALA A 127 14.34 6.42 11.17
N PRO A 128 15.35 6.66 12.03
CA PRO A 128 16.68 6.15 11.77
C PRO A 128 16.59 4.64 11.47
N PRO A 129 17.24 4.15 10.41
CA PRO A 129 17.23 2.72 10.13
C PRO A 129 17.73 1.99 11.36
N ALA A 130 17.06 0.89 11.73
CA ALA A 130 17.52 0.05 12.82
C ALA A 130 18.99 -0.26 12.56
N ALA A 131 19.87 0.02 13.54
CA ALA A 131 21.26 -0.35 13.44
C ALA A 131 21.26 -1.84 13.11
N LEU A 132 21.75 -2.20 11.91
CA LEU A 132 21.80 -3.58 11.47
C LEU A 132 22.51 -4.32 12.60
N GLY A 133 21.76 -5.13 13.36
CA GLY A 133 22.31 -5.92 14.43
C GLY A 133 23.22 -6.92 13.76
N ASP A 134 24.49 -6.55 13.62
CA ASP A 134 25.54 -7.42 13.14
C ASP A 134 25.70 -8.51 14.20
N LEU A 135 24.89 -9.57 14.12
CA LEU A 135 24.89 -10.72 15.03
C LEU A 135 26.12 -11.62 14.76
N GLY A 136 27.27 -11.00 14.51
CA GLY A 136 28.55 -11.66 14.32
C GLY A 136 28.88 -12.00 12.86
N PRO A 137 30.13 -12.42 12.61
CA PRO A 137 30.63 -12.65 11.26
C PRO A 137 29.80 -13.74 10.57
N ARG A 138 29.19 -13.38 9.43
CA ARG A 138 28.59 -14.33 8.49
C ARG A 138 29.70 -15.22 7.93
N ARG A 139 29.91 -16.40 8.51
CA ARG A 139 30.83 -17.41 7.99
C ARG A 139 30.05 -18.40 7.13
N LEU A 140 30.43 -18.52 5.86
CA LEU A 140 30.12 -19.68 5.03
C LEU A 140 30.97 -20.85 5.53
N PRO A 141 30.38 -22.01 5.92
CA PRO A 141 31.16 -23.21 6.12
C PRO A 141 31.77 -23.60 4.78
N SER A 142 33.09 -23.55 4.68
CA SER A 142 33.82 -24.22 3.62
C SER A 142 33.56 -25.73 3.72
N TYR A 143 33.05 -26.33 2.64
CA TYR A 143 33.04 -27.79 2.45
C TYR A 143 34.47 -28.27 2.14
#